data_AF-A0A8S3UIN3-F1
#
_entry.id   AF-A0A8S3UIN3-F1
#
_cell.length_a   1.000
_cell.length_b   1.000
_cell.length_c   1.000
_cell.angle_alpha   90.00
_cell.angle_beta   90.00
_cell.angle_gamma   90.00
#
_symmetry.space_group_name_H-M   'P 1'
#
loop_
_entity.id
_entity.type
_entity.pdbx_description
1 polymer ?
#
loop_
_entity_poly.entity_id
_entity_poly.type
_entity_poly.pdbx_seq_one_letter_code
_entity_poly.pdbx_strand_id
1 'polypeptide(L)'
;MSEALEAQLDILQNENAFLKKYFALRQKCEQIQQANEKVVNRIQHVKKMIKRYKRERRYLANRLDDYGDNYRDVQVPVMWEEDKLLGATEPCSSFEDVEKEISSPMSSTDRTVSEILSNINPLLKAHGIDHITPGSKAKKSKADTNAPKKPANAFLLFCTQQRSSVQEEYYKDKHEEISNHEMTKRLAQKWNGLTPEQKKVYYDMYEHEKERYDKEVKEYHERESKSQGNVTQEVQSMMGKEAQSAVDALMMDT
;
A
#
# COMPACT_ATOMS: atom_id res chain seq x y z
N MET A 1 34.23 -26.82 -35.10
CA MET A 1 33.28 -26.24 -36.09
C MET A 1 31.82 -26.38 -35.62
N SER A 2 31.39 -27.56 -35.14
CA SER A 2 30.02 -27.78 -34.63
C SER A 2 29.67 -26.97 -33.36
N GLU A 3 30.46 -27.07 -32.29
CA GLU A 3 30.18 -26.39 -31.01
C GLU A 3 30.15 -24.86 -31.10
N ALA A 4 31.03 -24.27 -31.92
CA ALA A 4 31.07 -22.82 -32.10
C ALA A 4 29.80 -22.30 -32.79
N LEU A 5 29.24 -23.08 -33.72
CA LEU A 5 27.99 -22.76 -34.39
C LEU A 5 26.79 -22.91 -33.44
N GLU A 6 26.82 -23.92 -32.58
CA GLU A 6 25.77 -24.19 -31.59
C GLU A 6 25.72 -23.11 -30.50
N ALA A 7 26.89 -22.66 -30.00
CA ALA A 7 26.99 -21.53 -29.08
C ALA A 7 26.50 -20.20 -29.70
N GLN A 8 26.80 -19.96 -30.99
CA GLN A 8 26.24 -18.80 -31.71
C GLN A 8 24.72 -18.88 -31.84
N LEU A 9 24.16 -20.08 -32.04
CA LEU A 9 22.72 -20.30 -32.16
C LEU A 9 22.01 -20.02 -30.83
N ASP A 10 22.61 -20.40 -29.71
CA ASP A 10 22.08 -20.20 -28.36
C ASP A 10 22.12 -18.73 -27.92
N ILE A 11 23.18 -17.99 -28.30
CA ILE A 11 23.27 -16.54 -28.10
C ILE A 11 22.16 -15.82 -28.87
N LEU A 12 21.97 -16.16 -30.14
CA LEU A 12 20.92 -15.58 -30.98
C LEU A 12 19.51 -15.92 -30.45
N GLN A 13 19.29 -17.13 -29.93
CA GLN A 13 18.02 -17.50 -29.32
C GLN A 13 17.75 -16.70 -28.03
N ASN A 14 18.77 -16.50 -27.19
CA ASN A 14 18.66 -15.70 -25.98
C ASN A 14 18.40 -14.21 -26.29
N GLU A 15 19.12 -13.62 -27.24
CA GLU A 15 18.87 -12.25 -27.71
C GLU A 15 17.43 -12.08 -28.22
N ASN A 16 16.93 -13.05 -28.98
CA ASN A 16 15.53 -13.07 -29.42
C ASN A 16 14.54 -13.20 -28.24
N ALA A 17 14.89 -13.93 -27.18
CA ALA A 17 14.07 -14.04 -25.97
C ALA A 17 14.03 -12.72 -25.17
N PHE A 18 15.15 -12.01 -25.07
CA PHE A 18 15.20 -10.67 -24.46
C PHE A 18 14.40 -9.66 -25.27
N LEU A 19 14.52 -9.68 -26.60
CA LEU A 19 13.76 -8.81 -27.48
C LEU A 19 12.24 -9.01 -27.31
N LYS A 20 11.79 -10.27 -27.23
CA LYS A 20 10.38 -10.61 -26.96
C LYS A 20 9.91 -10.08 -25.61
N LYS A 21 10.72 -10.27 -24.55
CA LYS A 21 10.40 -9.74 -23.20
C LYS A 21 10.33 -8.21 -23.20
N TYR A 22 11.25 -7.54 -23.89
CA TYR A 22 11.26 -6.09 -24.04
C TYR A 22 9.99 -5.58 -24.74
N PHE A 23 9.60 -6.17 -25.88
CA PHE A 23 8.38 -5.77 -26.58
C PHE A 23 7.12 -6.04 -25.76
N ALA A 24 7.06 -7.17 -25.04
CA ALA A 24 5.95 -7.46 -24.14
C ALA A 24 5.86 -6.44 -22.99
N LEU A 25 6.99 -6.04 -22.41
CA LEU A 25 7.03 -5.03 -21.36
C LEU A 25 6.61 -3.65 -21.89
N ARG A 26 7.12 -3.26 -23.07
CA ARG A 26 6.74 -2.02 -23.74
C ARG A 26 5.23 -1.97 -24.01
N GLN A 27 4.66 -3.06 -24.53
CA GLN A 27 3.23 -3.17 -24.77
C GLN A 27 2.41 -3.05 -23.48
N LYS A 28 2.86 -3.67 -22.38
CA LYS A 28 2.22 -3.53 -21.07
C LYS A 28 2.28 -2.10 -20.54
N CYS A 29 3.43 -1.44 -20.64
CA CYS A 29 3.58 -0.04 -20.25
C CYS A 29 2.63 0.87 -21.04
N GLU A 30 2.50 0.62 -22.35
CA GLU A 30 1.60 1.38 -23.23
C GLU A 30 0.12 1.16 -22.88
N GLN A 31 -0.28 -0.07 -22.58
CA GLN A 31 -1.64 -0.37 -22.10
C GLN A 31 -1.96 0.35 -20.78
N ILE A 32 -1.01 0.35 -19.83
CA ILE A 32 -1.16 1.05 -18.55
C ILE A 32 -1.30 2.56 -18.79
N GLN A 33 -0.49 3.12 -19.68
CA GLN A 33 -0.55 4.54 -20.02
C GLN A 33 -1.91 4.93 -20.59
N GLN A 34 -2.45 4.14 -21.53
CA GLN A 34 -3.78 4.36 -22.11
C GLN A 34 -4.90 4.23 -21.07
N ALA A 35 -4.79 3.28 -20.14
CA ALA A 35 -5.75 3.11 -19.06
C ALA A 35 -5.74 4.33 -18.12
N ASN A 36 -4.56 4.80 -17.74
CA ASN A 36 -4.39 5.99 -16.90
C ASN A 36 -4.97 7.24 -17.57
N GLU A 37 -4.72 7.43 -18.86
CA GLU A 37 -5.28 8.56 -19.61
C GLU A 37 -6.82 8.55 -19.59
N LYS A 38 -7.45 7.38 -19.79
CA LYS A 38 -8.91 7.24 -19.70
C LYS A 38 -9.44 7.61 -18.31
N VAL A 39 -8.76 7.19 -17.24
CA VAL A 39 -9.14 7.52 -15.86
C VAL A 39 -9.00 9.03 -15.61
N VAL A 40 -7.90 9.64 -16.07
CA VAL A 40 -7.70 11.09 -15.95
C VAL A 40 -8.80 11.87 -16.67
N ASN A 41 -9.19 11.46 -17.87
CA ASN A 41 -10.27 12.09 -18.63
C ASN A 41 -11.62 11.98 -17.89
N ARG A 42 -11.93 10.83 -17.29
CA ARG A 42 -13.14 10.65 -16.45
C ARG A 42 -13.11 11.58 -15.24
N ILE A 43 -11.97 11.67 -14.54
CA ILE A 43 -11.81 12.57 -13.39
C ILE A 43 -12.02 14.02 -13.80
N GLN A 44 -11.45 14.45 -14.94
CA GLN A 44 -11.65 15.80 -15.45
C GLN A 44 -13.12 16.09 -15.76
N HIS A 45 -13.84 15.13 -16.34
CA HIS A 45 -15.27 15.25 -16.61
C HIS A 45 -16.08 15.44 -15.31
N VAL A 46 -15.85 14.58 -14.31
CA VAL A 46 -16.50 14.69 -13.00
C VAL A 46 -16.17 16.02 -12.32
N LYS A 47 -14.91 16.47 -12.36
CA LYS A 47 -14.51 17.79 -11.85
C LYS A 47 -15.27 18.94 -12.53
N LYS A 48 -15.49 18.87 -13.85
CA LYS A 48 -16.29 19.86 -14.59
C LYS A 48 -17.76 19.84 -14.13
N MET A 49 -18.34 18.67 -13.95
CA MET A 49 -19.72 18.54 -13.44
C MET A 49 -19.86 19.10 -12.03
N ILE A 50 -18.97 18.74 -11.10
CA ILE A 50 -18.98 19.27 -9.73
C ILE A 50 -18.84 20.80 -9.73
N LYS A 51 -17.96 21.35 -10.58
CA LYS A 51 -17.80 22.80 -10.70
C LYS A 51 -19.08 23.50 -11.17
N ARG A 52 -19.81 22.88 -12.11
CA ARG A 52 -21.12 23.35 -12.58
C ARG A 52 -22.15 23.29 -11.46
N TYR A 53 -22.33 22.15 -10.80
CA TYR A 53 -23.26 22.01 -9.68
C TYR A 53 -22.97 22.99 -8.54
N LYS A 54 -21.69 23.19 -8.19
CA LYS A 54 -21.31 24.20 -7.17
C LYS A 54 -21.68 25.62 -7.58
N ARG A 55 -21.63 25.93 -8.88
CA ARG A 55 -22.06 27.25 -9.41
C ARG A 55 -23.58 27.40 -9.34
N GLU A 56 -24.31 26.38 -9.77
CA GLU A 56 -25.78 26.35 -9.71
C GLU A 56 -26.27 26.46 -8.26
N ARG A 57 -25.66 25.69 -7.34
CA ARG A 57 -25.96 25.77 -5.90
C ARG A 57 -25.72 27.16 -5.32
N ARG A 58 -24.59 27.80 -5.66
CA ARG A 58 -24.32 29.19 -5.23
C ARG A 58 -25.33 30.18 -5.79
N TYR A 59 -25.72 30.01 -7.06
CA TYR A 59 -26.73 30.86 -7.66
C TYR A 59 -28.08 30.75 -6.94
N LEU A 60 -28.52 29.52 -6.65
CA LEU A 60 -29.76 29.27 -5.89
C LEU A 60 -29.67 29.82 -4.47
N ALA A 61 -28.56 29.57 -3.77
CA ALA A 61 -28.31 30.09 -2.43
C ALA A 61 -28.42 31.62 -2.38
N ASN A 62 -27.69 32.32 -3.25
CA ASN A 62 -27.74 33.79 -3.31
C ASN A 62 -29.16 34.30 -3.59
N ARG A 63 -29.90 33.62 -4.48
CA ARG A 63 -31.26 34.00 -4.83
C ARG A 63 -32.26 33.77 -3.70
N LEU A 64 -32.05 32.73 -2.87
CA LEU A 64 -32.86 32.47 -1.69
C LEU A 64 -32.53 33.45 -0.56
N ASP A 65 -31.24 33.82 -0.41
CA ASP A 65 -30.81 34.89 0.50
C ASP A 65 -31.50 36.22 0.13
N ASP A 66 -31.66 36.54 -1.18
CA ASP A 66 -32.41 37.73 -1.65
C ASP A 66 -33.91 37.71 -1.26
N TYR A 67 -34.51 36.52 -1.17
CA TYR A 67 -35.91 36.37 -0.74
C TYR A 67 -36.05 36.36 0.80
N GLY A 68 -34.94 36.28 1.54
CA GLY A 68 -34.95 36.22 3.01
C GLY A 68 -35.35 34.85 3.57
N ASP A 69 -35.28 33.80 2.74
CA ASP A 69 -35.67 32.45 3.14
C ASP A 69 -34.60 31.83 4.05
N ASN A 70 -35.00 31.25 5.18
CA ASN A 70 -34.08 30.55 6.08
C ASN A 70 -33.78 29.11 5.61
N TYR A 71 -33.33 28.95 4.37
CA TYR A 71 -33.04 27.63 3.78
C TYR A 71 -31.80 26.95 4.40
N ARG A 72 -31.03 27.66 5.22
CA ARG A 72 -29.83 27.16 5.89
C ARG A 72 -30.15 26.33 7.13
N ASP A 73 -31.25 26.65 7.80
CA ASP A 73 -31.68 25.97 9.03
C ASP A 73 -32.78 24.93 8.78
N VAL A 74 -33.34 24.88 7.56
CA VAL A 74 -34.32 23.86 7.17
C VAL A 74 -33.63 22.52 7.09
N GLN A 75 -34.04 21.58 7.96
CA GLN A 75 -33.72 20.17 7.81
C GLN A 75 -34.33 19.68 6.50
N VAL A 76 -33.51 19.60 5.46
CA VAL A 76 -33.91 19.00 4.18
C VAL A 76 -34.23 17.53 4.48
N PRO A 77 -35.47 17.06 4.30
CA PRO A 77 -35.80 15.66 4.49
C PRO A 77 -34.88 14.82 3.60
N VAL A 78 -34.27 13.78 4.16
CA VAL A 78 -33.39 12.84 3.46
C VAL A 78 -34.21 12.10 2.41
N MET A 79 -34.37 12.75 1.26
CA MET A 79 -35.08 12.23 0.09
C MET A 79 -34.06 12.24 -1.04
N TRP A 80 -33.20 11.22 -1.03
CA TRP A 80 -33.11 10.19 -2.06
C TRP A 80 -32.09 9.13 -1.65
N GLU A 81 -32.34 7.88 -2.05
CA GLU A 81 -31.55 6.68 -1.73
C GLU A 81 -30.06 6.78 -2.16
N GLU A 82 -29.69 7.81 -2.92
CA GLU A 82 -28.35 8.04 -3.46
C GLU A 82 -27.35 8.58 -2.42
N ASP A 83 -27.78 9.39 -1.44
CA ASP A 83 -26.89 9.92 -0.39
C ASP A 83 -26.47 8.85 0.63
N LYS A 84 -27.25 7.77 0.75
CA LYS A 84 -26.90 6.61 1.59
C LYS A 84 -25.70 5.83 1.06
N LEU A 85 -25.44 5.93 -0.25
CA LEU A 85 -24.28 5.32 -0.91
C LEU A 85 -23.04 6.23 -0.91
N LEU A 86 -23.24 7.55 -0.90
CA LEU A 86 -22.16 8.56 -0.90
C LEU A 86 -21.67 8.95 0.51
N GLY A 87 -22.49 8.80 1.55
CA GLY A 87 -22.13 9.08 2.95
C GLY A 87 -21.04 8.19 3.55
N ALA A 88 -20.53 7.20 2.80
CA ALA A 88 -19.34 6.44 3.19
C ALA A 88 -18.01 7.13 2.81
N THR A 89 -18.06 8.28 2.12
CA THR A 89 -16.86 9.05 1.77
C THR A 89 -17.02 10.53 2.14
N GLU A 90 -16.86 10.83 3.42
CA GLU A 90 -16.68 12.20 3.93
C GLU A 90 -15.31 12.77 3.48
N PRO A 91 -15.25 13.99 2.91
CA PRO A 91 -14.02 14.77 2.78
C PRO A 91 -13.75 15.53 4.09
N CYS A 92 -12.60 15.24 4.69
CA CYS A 92 -12.05 15.92 5.85
C CYS A 92 -11.88 17.45 5.65
N SER A 93 -12.54 18.28 6.49
CA SER A 93 -11.90 19.37 7.26
C SER A 93 -12.89 20.16 8.14
N SER A 94 -12.37 20.66 9.29
CA SER A 94 -12.95 21.47 10.40
C SER A 94 -13.91 20.70 11.31
N PHE A 95 -13.49 20.03 12.39
CA PHE A 95 -12.65 20.46 13.53
C PHE A 95 -13.26 21.66 14.27
N GLU A 96 -14.41 21.45 14.94
CA GLU A 96 -14.73 22.13 16.22
C GLU A 96 -15.93 21.54 17.00
N ASP A 97 -16.83 20.73 16.43
CA ASP A 97 -18.07 20.33 17.15
C ASP A 97 -18.20 18.84 17.59
N VAL A 98 -17.09 18.09 17.71
CA VAL A 98 -17.16 16.62 17.97
C VAL A 98 -17.26 16.22 19.45
N GLU A 99 -17.24 17.16 20.41
CA GLU A 99 -17.18 16.78 21.84
C GLU A 99 -18.53 16.59 22.55
N LYS A 100 -19.69 16.84 21.90
CA LYS A 100 -21.00 16.81 22.61
C LYS A 100 -21.95 15.65 22.32
N GLU A 101 -21.60 14.73 21.41
CA GLU A 101 -22.47 13.62 20.98
C GLU A 101 -21.93 12.23 21.40
N ILE A 102 -21.28 12.11 22.56
CA ILE A 102 -20.82 10.81 23.10
C ILE A 102 -21.70 10.35 24.28
N SER A 103 -22.77 11.06 24.62
CA SER A 103 -23.66 10.69 25.72
C SER A 103 -25.09 10.40 25.25
N SER A 104 -25.29 9.39 24.39
CA SER A 104 -26.48 8.51 24.43
C SER A 104 -26.29 7.26 23.56
N PRO A 105 -26.76 6.07 24.00
CA PRO A 105 -26.41 4.80 23.37
C PRO A 105 -27.39 4.46 22.23
N MET A 106 -26.93 4.52 20.99
CA MET A 106 -27.66 3.89 19.89
C MET A 106 -27.36 2.39 19.84
N SER A 107 -28.45 1.62 19.88
CA SER A 107 -28.57 0.17 19.78
C SER A 107 -27.55 -0.49 18.84
N SER A 108 -26.77 -1.40 19.42
CA SER A 108 -25.95 -2.37 18.73
C SER A 108 -26.82 -3.27 17.84
N THR A 109 -26.80 -3.08 16.52
CA THR A 109 -26.88 -4.25 15.65
C THR A 109 -25.48 -4.85 15.62
N ASP A 110 -25.19 -5.72 16.58
CA ASP A 110 -24.01 -6.58 16.56
C ASP A 110 -24.13 -7.52 15.36
N ARG A 111 -23.81 -7.03 14.16
CA ARG A 111 -23.60 -7.91 13.01
C ARG A 111 -22.35 -8.71 13.32
N THR A 112 -22.55 -9.99 13.53
CA THR A 112 -21.45 -10.88 13.89
C THR A 112 -20.42 -10.87 12.75
N VAL A 113 -19.14 -11.04 13.08
CA VAL A 113 -18.06 -11.13 12.07
C VAL A 113 -18.39 -12.22 11.02
N SER A 114 -19.13 -13.24 11.42
CA SER A 114 -19.66 -14.30 10.55
C SER A 114 -20.63 -13.78 9.47
N GLU A 115 -21.53 -12.87 9.83
CA GLU A 115 -22.52 -12.25 8.93
C GLU A 115 -21.90 -11.27 7.92
N ILE A 116 -20.81 -10.61 8.32
CA ILE A 116 -20.06 -9.73 7.43
C ILE A 116 -19.29 -10.57 6.40
N LEU A 117 -18.65 -11.65 6.85
CA LEU A 117 -17.89 -12.54 5.99
C LEU A 117 -18.78 -13.36 5.04
N SER A 118 -19.98 -13.77 5.48
CA SER A 118 -20.92 -14.48 4.60
C SER A 118 -21.39 -13.63 3.41
N ASN A 119 -21.48 -12.32 3.57
CA ASN A 119 -21.85 -11.39 2.50
C ASN A 119 -20.68 -11.06 1.56
N ILE A 120 -19.45 -11.06 2.06
CA ILE A 120 -18.25 -10.66 1.29
C ILE A 120 -17.62 -11.85 0.54
N ASN A 121 -17.69 -13.06 1.09
CA ASN A 121 -17.09 -14.26 0.50
C ASN A 121 -17.61 -14.60 -0.93
N PRO A 122 -18.89 -14.42 -1.28
CA PRO A 122 -19.38 -14.60 -2.64
C PRO A 122 -18.73 -13.64 -3.65
N LEU A 123 -18.52 -12.37 -3.23
CA LEU A 123 -17.88 -11.35 -4.05
C LEU A 123 -16.37 -11.63 -4.25
N LEU A 124 -15.68 -12.14 -3.23
CA LEU A 124 -14.28 -12.54 -3.32
C LEU A 124 -14.08 -13.72 -4.27
N LYS A 125 -14.98 -14.70 -4.21
CA LYS A 125 -14.96 -15.87 -5.11
C LYS A 125 -15.14 -15.47 -6.58
N ALA A 126 -15.99 -14.48 -6.85
CA ALA A 126 -16.16 -13.93 -8.20
C ALA A 126 -14.88 -13.28 -8.76
N HIS A 127 -13.99 -12.80 -7.88
CA HIS A 127 -12.69 -12.22 -8.24
C HIS A 127 -11.54 -13.24 -8.15
N GLY A 128 -11.83 -14.54 -8.02
CA GLY A 128 -10.84 -15.61 -7.97
C GLY A 128 -10.05 -15.68 -6.66
N ILE A 129 -10.55 -15.07 -5.58
CA ILE A 129 -9.95 -15.09 -4.25
C ILE A 129 -10.75 -16.07 -3.38
N ASP A 130 -10.05 -17.01 -2.72
CA ASP A 130 -10.68 -17.99 -1.84
C ASP A 130 -11.35 -17.34 -0.62
N HIS A 131 -12.36 -18.03 -0.07
CA HIS A 131 -13.11 -17.64 1.12
C HIS A 131 -12.21 -17.29 2.31
N ILE A 132 -12.48 -16.17 2.98
CA ILE A 132 -11.77 -15.73 4.18
C ILE A 132 -12.56 -16.19 5.41
N THR A 133 -11.94 -16.97 6.28
CA THR A 133 -12.52 -17.40 7.57
C THR A 133 -11.89 -16.60 8.72
N PRO A 134 -12.65 -16.32 9.81
CA PRO A 134 -12.10 -15.66 10.98
C PRO A 134 -11.15 -16.62 11.70
N GLY A 135 -9.86 -16.56 11.34
CA GLY A 135 -8.81 -17.41 11.90
C GLY A 135 -7.73 -17.84 10.92
N SER A 136 -7.99 -17.78 9.60
CA SER A 136 -6.96 -18.09 8.61
C SER A 136 -6.00 -16.90 8.47
N LYS A 137 -4.90 -16.90 9.23
CA LYS A 137 -3.75 -16.05 8.87
C LYS A 137 -3.30 -16.49 7.49
N ALA A 138 -3.60 -15.69 6.47
CA ALA A 138 -3.01 -15.87 5.15
C ALA A 138 -1.51 -16.06 5.34
N LYS A 139 -0.99 -17.22 4.94
CA LYS A 139 0.46 -17.50 4.95
C LYS A 139 1.08 -16.44 4.05
N LYS A 140 1.58 -15.35 4.64
CA LYS A 140 2.50 -14.46 3.95
C LYS A 140 3.60 -15.39 3.44
N SER A 141 3.76 -15.46 2.12
CA SER A 141 4.94 -16.09 1.51
C SER A 141 6.15 -15.59 2.29
N LYS A 142 7.07 -16.49 2.65
CA LYS A 142 8.26 -16.14 3.43
C LYS A 142 8.94 -14.99 2.70
N ALA A 143 8.81 -13.78 3.22
CA ALA A 143 9.51 -12.63 2.67
C ALA A 143 10.99 -12.96 2.81
N ASP A 144 11.76 -12.79 1.74
CA ASP A 144 13.19 -13.08 1.75
C ASP A 144 13.83 -12.37 2.94
N THR A 145 14.44 -13.15 3.84
CA THR A 145 15.02 -12.64 5.09
C THR A 145 16.06 -11.55 4.84
N ASN A 146 16.66 -11.54 3.64
CA ASN A 146 17.69 -10.61 3.22
C ASN A 146 17.15 -9.36 2.50
N ALA A 147 15.85 -9.28 2.23
CA ALA A 147 15.27 -8.08 1.61
C ALA A 147 15.24 -6.93 2.64
N PRO A 148 15.69 -5.72 2.27
CA PRO A 148 15.65 -4.58 3.16
C PRO A 148 14.19 -4.27 3.57
N LYS A 149 13.99 -3.89 4.83
CA LYS A 149 12.67 -3.58 5.39
C LYS A 149 12.30 -2.14 5.08
N LYS A 150 11.04 -1.91 4.69
CA LYS A 150 10.52 -0.56 4.42
C LYS A 150 10.66 0.34 5.66
N PRO A 151 10.99 1.63 5.47
CA PRO A 151 11.10 2.58 6.57
C PRO A 151 9.74 2.77 7.26
N ALA A 152 9.77 2.99 8.57
CA ALA A 152 8.56 3.32 9.34
C ALA A 152 8.09 4.74 8.98
N ASN A 153 6.77 4.92 8.80
CA ASN A 153 6.18 6.24 8.54
C ASN A 153 6.49 7.22 9.71
N ALA A 154 6.48 8.53 9.44
CA ALA A 154 6.72 9.61 10.41
C ALA A 154 5.94 9.43 11.74
N PHE A 155 4.67 9.06 11.67
CA PHE A 155 3.86 8.76 12.87
C PHE A 155 4.38 7.53 13.64
N LEU A 156 4.79 6.46 12.95
CA LEU A 156 5.34 5.27 13.60
C LEU A 156 6.70 5.58 14.24
N LEU A 157 7.55 6.38 13.59
CA LEU A 157 8.81 6.86 14.18
C LEU A 157 8.56 7.61 15.49
N PHE A 158 7.58 8.53 15.47
CA PHE A 158 7.11 9.22 16.66
C PHE A 158 6.61 8.24 17.74
N CYS A 159 5.78 7.26 17.36
CA CYS A 159 5.29 6.25 18.31
C CYS A 159 6.42 5.45 18.94
N THR A 160 7.45 5.05 18.17
CA THR A 160 8.60 4.30 18.69
C THR A 160 9.40 5.13 19.69
N GLN A 161 9.64 6.41 19.39
CA GLN A 161 10.41 7.29 20.27
C GLN A 161 9.65 7.66 21.55
N GLN A 162 8.36 7.97 21.43
CA GLN A 162 7.56 8.43 22.55
C GLN A 162 6.92 7.30 23.38
N ARG A 163 7.06 6.05 22.95
CA ARG A 163 6.51 4.89 23.67
C ARG A 163 6.99 4.86 25.11
N SER A 164 8.29 4.97 25.31
CA SER A 164 8.93 4.90 26.63
C SER A 164 8.51 6.08 27.51
N SER A 165 8.44 7.29 26.95
CA SER A 165 7.98 8.48 27.67
C SER A 165 6.53 8.35 28.13
N VAL A 166 5.61 7.92 27.25
CA VAL A 166 4.20 7.72 27.61
C VAL A 166 4.03 6.60 28.62
N GLN A 167 4.82 5.53 28.51
CA GLN A 167 4.81 4.44 29.49
C GLN A 167 5.28 4.91 30.87
N GLU A 168 6.36 5.70 30.93
CA GLU A 168 6.88 6.23 32.18
C GLU A 168 5.93 7.24 32.84
N GLU A 169 5.35 8.16 32.06
CA GLU A 169 4.33 9.10 32.55
C GLU A 169 3.11 8.37 33.12
N TYR A 170 2.64 7.32 32.43
CA TYR A 170 1.51 6.53 32.92
C TYR A 170 1.84 5.75 34.18
N TYR A 171 3.05 5.16 34.24
CA TYR A 171 3.50 4.44 35.43
C TYR A 171 3.65 5.38 36.64
N LYS A 172 4.05 6.64 36.43
CA LYS A 172 4.11 7.64 37.52
C LYS A 172 2.74 8.04 38.06
N ASP A 173 1.73 8.15 37.20
CA ASP A 173 0.38 8.55 37.58
C ASP A 173 -0.42 7.41 38.22
N LYS A 174 -0.31 6.20 37.63
CA LYS A 174 -1.18 5.06 37.95
C LYS A 174 -0.46 3.92 38.66
N HIS A 175 0.88 3.91 38.70
CA HIS A 175 1.71 2.80 39.19
C HIS A 175 1.42 1.44 38.52
N GLU A 176 0.87 1.47 37.31
CA GLU A 176 0.46 0.29 36.55
C GLU A 176 1.08 0.28 35.16
N GLU A 177 1.27 -0.91 34.59
CA GLU A 177 1.72 -1.05 33.21
C GLU A 177 0.61 -0.63 32.24
N ILE A 178 0.96 0.19 31.26
CA ILE A 178 0.02 0.66 30.25
C ILE A 178 -0.35 -0.47 29.27
N SER A 179 -1.65 -0.71 29.07
CA SER A 179 -2.12 -1.62 28.03
C SER A 179 -1.75 -1.11 26.63
N ASN A 180 -1.39 -2.01 25.71
CA ASN A 180 -1.02 -1.65 24.33
C ASN A 180 -2.09 -0.81 23.62
N HIS A 181 -3.37 -1.08 23.89
CA HIS A 181 -4.47 -0.30 23.32
C HIS A 181 -4.46 1.15 23.83
N GLU A 182 -4.34 1.33 25.15
CA GLU A 182 -4.32 2.66 25.80
C GLU A 182 -3.07 3.46 25.41
N MET A 183 -1.92 2.79 25.29
CA MET A 183 -0.69 3.40 24.80
C MET A 183 -0.83 3.93 23.38
N THR A 184 -1.44 3.14 22.48
CA THR A 184 -1.67 3.57 21.09
C THR A 184 -2.61 4.78 21.05
N LYS A 185 -3.65 4.78 21.88
CA LYS A 185 -4.60 5.90 21.99
C LYS A 185 -3.91 7.19 22.47
N ARG A 186 -3.09 7.13 23.51
CA ARG A 186 -2.34 8.29 24.01
C ARG A 186 -1.32 8.81 23.02
N LEU A 187 -0.61 7.93 22.31
CA LEU A 187 0.34 8.34 21.27
C LEU A 187 -0.37 9.05 20.11
N ALA A 188 -1.54 8.55 19.69
CA ALA A 188 -2.34 9.23 18.66
C ALA A 188 -2.79 10.63 19.11
N GLN A 189 -3.22 10.78 20.36
CA GLN A 189 -3.58 12.08 20.94
C GLN A 189 -2.39 13.03 20.97
N LYS A 190 -1.23 12.60 21.47
CA LYS A 190 -0.01 13.42 21.48
C LYS A 190 0.40 13.85 20.07
N TRP A 191 0.34 12.94 19.09
CA TRP A 191 0.65 13.27 17.69
C TRP A 191 -0.30 14.32 17.10
N ASN A 192 -1.61 14.20 17.36
CA ASN A 192 -2.57 15.17 16.86
C ASN A 192 -2.37 16.56 17.46
N GLY A 193 -1.91 16.64 18.72
CA GLY A 193 -1.57 17.89 19.39
C GLY A 193 -0.22 18.52 19.00
N LEU A 194 0.66 17.82 18.27
CA LEU A 194 1.93 18.40 17.82
C LEU A 194 1.71 19.49 16.76
N THR A 195 2.52 20.55 16.84
CA THR A 195 2.56 21.62 15.84
C THR A 195 3.11 21.10 14.50
N PRO A 196 2.80 21.76 13.37
CA PRO A 196 3.35 21.36 12.07
C PRO A 196 4.89 21.37 12.05
N GLU A 197 5.54 22.26 12.81
CA GLU A 197 7.00 22.33 12.93
C GLU A 197 7.57 21.10 13.65
N GLN A 198 6.93 20.66 14.74
CA GLN A 198 7.33 19.45 15.46
C GLN A 198 7.12 18.20 14.62
N LYS A 199 6.00 18.13 13.88
CA LYS A 199 5.74 17.05 12.91
C LYS A 199 6.76 17.04 11.79
N LYS A 200 7.22 18.21 11.33
CA LYS A 200 8.21 18.35 10.25
C LYS A 200 9.50 17.60 10.58
N VAL A 201 10.00 17.66 11.82
CA VAL A 201 11.19 16.90 12.24
C VAL A 201 11.03 15.40 11.96
N TYR A 202 9.85 14.83 12.24
CA TYR A 202 9.57 13.42 11.96
C TYR A 202 9.41 13.12 10.48
N TYR A 203 8.91 14.06 9.69
CA TYR A 203 8.87 13.93 8.22
C TYR A 203 10.27 13.97 7.61
N ASP A 204 11.14 14.87 8.07
CA ASP A 204 12.53 14.98 7.64
C ASP A 204 13.31 13.69 8.01
N MET A 205 13.09 13.15 9.21
CA MET A 205 13.64 11.84 9.62
C MET A 205 13.15 10.69 8.73
N TYR A 206 11.86 10.69 8.39
CA TYR A 206 11.29 9.70 7.47
C TYR A 206 11.91 9.79 6.08
N GLU A 207 12.12 10.99 5.56
CA GLU A 207 12.73 11.22 4.25
C GLU A 207 14.17 10.71 4.21
N HIS A 208 14.96 10.99 5.25
CA HIS A 208 16.30 10.43 5.39
C HIS A 208 16.30 8.89 5.45
N GLU A 209 15.40 8.28 6.24
CA GLU A 209 15.28 6.83 6.33
C GLU A 209 14.84 6.20 5.00
N LYS A 210 13.97 6.89 4.26
CA LYS A 210 13.53 6.50 2.92
C LYS A 210 14.68 6.52 1.93
N GLU A 211 15.52 7.55 1.96
CA GLU A 211 16.72 7.60 1.11
C GLU A 211 17.69 6.47 1.42
N ARG A 212 17.88 6.13 2.70
CA ARG A 212 18.72 4.99 3.10
C ARG A 212 18.14 3.68 2.56
N TYR A 213 16.84 3.46 2.75
CA TYR A 213 16.14 2.30 2.21
C TYR A 213 16.26 2.20 0.68
N ASP A 214 16.07 3.30 -0.04
CA ASP A 214 16.17 3.34 -1.49
C ASP A 214 17.60 2.98 -1.98
N LYS A 215 18.65 3.30 -1.20
CA LYS A 215 20.02 2.84 -1.45
C LYS A 215 20.19 1.35 -1.16
N GLU A 216 19.75 0.88 0.01
CA GLU A 216 19.83 -0.54 0.42
C GLU A 216 19.10 -1.45 -0.57
N VAL A 217 17.94 -1.03 -1.08
CA VAL A 217 17.17 -1.76 -2.09
C VAL A 217 17.94 -1.87 -3.40
N LYS A 218 18.59 -0.79 -3.86
CA LYS A 218 19.41 -0.80 -5.07
C LYS A 218 20.58 -1.77 -4.93
N GLU A 219 21.29 -1.72 -3.80
CA GLU A 219 22.39 -2.64 -3.51
C GLU A 219 21.92 -4.09 -3.39
N TYR A 220 20.74 -4.32 -2.80
CA TYR A 220 20.15 -5.65 -2.69
C TYR A 220 19.84 -6.24 -4.07
N HIS A 221 19.21 -5.46 -4.96
CA HIS A 221 18.92 -5.91 -6.33
C HIS A 221 20.20 -6.15 -7.13
N GLU A 222 21.22 -5.31 -6.96
CA GLU A 222 22.52 -5.50 -7.59
C GLU A 222 23.21 -6.78 -7.08
N ARG A 223 23.15 -7.05 -5.77
CA ARG A 223 23.71 -8.27 -5.17
C ARG A 223 22.96 -9.53 -5.60
N GLU A 224 21.62 -9.48 -5.69
CA GLU A 224 20.84 -10.58 -6.24
C GLU A 224 21.21 -10.87 -7.69
N SER A 225 21.35 -9.84 -8.53
CA SER A 225 21.74 -10.01 -9.94
C SER A 225 23.14 -10.63 -10.09
N LYS A 226 24.09 -10.23 -9.23
CA LYS A 226 25.45 -10.79 -9.19
C LYS A 226 25.48 -12.23 -8.65
N SER A 227 24.67 -12.53 -7.63
CA SER A 227 24.56 -13.88 -7.06
C SER A 227 23.96 -14.88 -8.05
N GLN A 228 22.96 -14.49 -8.84
CA GLN A 228 22.41 -15.34 -9.89
C GLN A 228 23.43 -15.57 -11.03
N GLY A 229 24.23 -14.56 -11.38
CA GLY A 229 25.33 -14.72 -12.34
C GLY A 229 26.43 -15.68 -11.86
N ASN A 230 26.84 -15.60 -10.59
CA ASN A 230 27.93 -16.41 -10.04
C ASN A 230 27.52 -17.88 -9.85
N VAL A 231 26.28 -18.16 -9.41
CA VAL A 231 25.76 -19.53 -9.30
C VAL A 231 25.73 -20.22 -10.67
N THR A 232 25.38 -19.50 -11.74
CA THR A 232 25.32 -20.09 -13.09
C THR A 232 26.73 -20.45 -13.61
N GLN A 233 27.73 -19.63 -13.28
CA GLN A 233 29.13 -19.83 -13.67
C GLN A 233 29.81 -20.94 -12.86
N GLU A 234 29.48 -21.07 -11.58
CA GLU A 234 30.00 -22.10 -10.67
C GLU A 234 29.41 -23.49 -10.99
N VAL A 235 28.11 -23.56 -11.34
CA VAL A 235 27.45 -24.79 -11.80
C VAL A 235 27.97 -25.22 -13.18
N GLN A 236 28.23 -24.29 -14.11
CA GLN A 236 28.92 -24.59 -15.37
C GLN A 236 30.36 -25.08 -15.16
N SER A 237 31.11 -24.50 -14.21
CA SER A 237 32.47 -24.96 -13.87
C SER A 237 32.49 -26.32 -13.18
N MET A 238 31.46 -26.69 -12.39
CA MET A 238 31.36 -28.03 -11.80
C MET A 238 31.04 -29.09 -12.85
N MET A 239 30.05 -28.84 -13.73
CA MET A 239 29.70 -29.80 -14.80
C MET A 239 30.85 -29.99 -15.79
N GLY A 240 31.63 -28.95 -16.08
CA GLY A 240 32.83 -29.07 -16.92
C GLY A 240 33.95 -29.91 -16.29
N LYS A 241 34.09 -29.91 -14.96
CA LYS A 241 35.10 -30.72 -14.25
C LYS A 241 34.68 -32.19 -14.13
N GLU A 242 33.40 -32.47 -13.93
CA GLU A 242 32.86 -33.85 -13.95
C GLU A 242 32.98 -34.50 -15.34
N ALA A 243 32.69 -33.74 -16.40
CA ALA A 243 32.87 -34.23 -17.77
C ALA A 243 34.34 -34.57 -18.08
N GLN A 244 35.29 -33.75 -17.63
CA GLN A 244 36.72 -34.02 -17.83
C GLN A 244 37.21 -35.22 -17.01
N SER A 245 36.72 -35.38 -15.77
CA SER A 245 37.05 -36.54 -14.93
C SER A 245 36.50 -37.86 -15.47
N ALA A 246 35.34 -37.84 -16.15
CA ALA A 246 34.76 -39.02 -16.78
C ALA A 246 35.52 -39.42 -18.06
N VAL A 247 36.01 -38.44 -18.83
CA VAL A 247 36.84 -38.68 -20.02
C VAL A 247 38.22 -39.22 -19.63
N ASP A 248 38.85 -38.70 -18.58
CA ASP A 248 40.16 -39.19 -18.10
C ASP A 248 40.07 -40.61 -17.51
N ALA A 249 38.94 -40.97 -16.86
CA ALA A 249 38.70 -42.33 -16.36
C ALA A 249 38.52 -43.37 -17.49
N LEU A 250 37.96 -42.96 -18.64
CA LEU A 250 37.80 -43.82 -19.82
C LEU A 250 39.09 -43.98 -20.63
N MET A 251 40.09 -43.10 -20.44
CA MET A 251 41.40 -43.14 -21.10
C MET A 251 42.47 -43.89 -20.31
N MET A 252 42.20 -44.31 -19.06
CA MET A 252 43.15 -45.08 -18.24
C MET A 252 42.91 -46.61 -18.27
N ASP A 253 41.83 -47.09 -18.90
CA ASP A 253 41.46 -48.51 -18.98
C ASP A 253 41.80 -49.20 -20.34
N THR A 254 42.64 -48.56 -21.18
CA THR A 254 43.19 -49.14 -22.42
C THR A 254 44.71 -49.22 -22.38
#